data_AF-A0A135L8L8-F1
#
_entry.id   AF-A0A135L8L8-F1
#
_cell.length_a   1.000
_cell.length_b   1.000
_cell.length_c   1.000
_cell.angle_alpha   90.00
_cell.angle_beta   90.00
_cell.angle_gamma   90.00
#
_symmetry.space_group_name_H-M   'P 1'
#
loop_
_entity.id
_entity.type
_entity.pdbx_description
1 polymer ?
#
loop_
_entity_poly.entity_id
_entity_poly.type
_entity_poly.pdbx_seq_one_letter_code
_entity_poly.pdbx_strand_id
1 'polypeptide(L)'
;MFKTFKRSNYIKLGTVENIVESKFESTMVKGPVIETQASETASDKLPTCKANSSKGQLMDKSMNEIKKAQKPKDLLVHLFSPELTNEDKEDLLHYAPRHLYTRRENNQEDFEEIEAQLTEAGYARLALSLYWCVFWDRPQPEGPESWIKELIEIDIERRWIAQRKVCIQEKVQNLQISSELLLSSEDEAKHASQLKIYKDQLTDLNKRQWALSRKKWTKEGSIDSWSFGRAYHIQRKNPDWYLSDPLVADCAGRGGCCGKGCGCCERPRTVDGLEDGTNTRGHCTTACSCCLKARGIEELDGDNGEIIDLQELYFEYKSPGLMDPHSFELLKGYVFAFGSK
;
A
#
# COMPACT_ATOMS: atom_id res chain seq x y z
N MET A 1 4.46 42.40 -28.68
CA MET A 1 3.71 42.57 -27.42
C MET A 1 4.22 41.55 -26.40
N PHE A 2 5.18 41.93 -25.57
CA PHE A 2 5.67 41.09 -24.48
C PHE A 2 4.82 41.37 -23.23
N LYS A 3 4.09 40.36 -22.73
CA LYS A 3 3.46 40.42 -21.40
C LYS A 3 4.38 39.74 -20.39
N THR A 4 4.91 40.55 -19.49
CA THR A 4 5.66 40.19 -18.30
C THR A 4 4.73 39.56 -17.27
N PHE A 5 5.05 38.36 -16.78
CA PHE A 5 4.40 37.79 -15.60
C PHE A 5 5.28 38.04 -14.38
N LYS A 6 4.79 38.90 -13.47
CA LYS A 6 5.39 39.18 -12.17
C LYS A 6 5.26 37.94 -11.27
N ARG A 7 6.40 37.46 -10.76
CA ARG A 7 6.46 36.57 -9.59
C ARG A 7 6.39 37.41 -8.32
N SER A 8 5.46 37.08 -7.42
CA SER A 8 5.59 37.33 -5.99
C SER A 8 4.58 36.45 -5.26
N ASN A 9 5.04 35.56 -4.40
CA ASN A 9 4.82 35.71 -2.96
C ASN A 9 5.65 34.70 -2.17
N TYR A 10 6.41 35.28 -1.24
CA TYR A 10 7.18 34.63 -0.19
C TYR A 10 6.25 33.88 0.77
N ILE A 11 6.58 32.64 1.11
CA ILE A 11 6.09 31.99 2.33
C ILE A 11 7.22 32.08 3.36
N LYS A 12 6.95 32.79 4.45
CA LYS A 12 7.80 32.87 5.64
C LYS A 12 7.84 31.48 6.30
N LEU A 13 9.04 30.93 6.46
CA LEU A 13 9.29 29.82 7.36
C LEU A 13 9.22 30.33 8.80
N GLY A 14 8.24 29.85 9.54
CA GLY A 14 8.13 30.04 10.99
C GLY A 14 9.06 29.08 11.73
N THR A 15 9.71 29.62 12.75
CA THR A 15 10.66 29.00 13.67
C THR A 15 10.07 27.83 14.46
N VAL A 16 10.88 26.78 14.59
CA VAL A 16 10.65 25.60 15.42
C VAL A 16 11.05 25.92 16.86
N GLU A 17 10.11 25.82 17.81
CA GLU A 17 10.42 25.73 19.23
C GLU A 17 9.55 24.66 19.91
N ASN A 18 10.26 23.75 20.60
CA ASN A 18 9.90 23.04 21.83
C ASN A 18 8.70 22.09 21.82
N ILE A 19 9.00 20.78 21.69
CA ILE A 19 8.21 19.74 22.36
C ILE A 19 9.15 18.91 23.24
N VAL A 20 8.79 18.94 24.53
CA VAL A 20 9.42 18.33 25.68
C VAL A 20 9.32 16.80 25.63
N GLU A 21 10.42 16.13 25.97
CA GLU A 21 10.49 14.70 26.22
C GLU A 21 9.53 14.26 27.34
N SER A 22 8.61 13.33 27.06
CA SER A 22 7.94 12.55 28.11
C SER A 22 8.40 11.10 28.04
N LYS A 23 9.30 10.73 28.95
CA LYS A 23 9.65 9.33 29.25
C LYS A 23 8.44 8.61 29.82
N PHE A 24 7.99 7.54 29.17
CA PHE A 24 7.09 6.55 29.77
C PHE A 24 7.94 5.38 30.28
N GLU A 25 8.17 5.35 31.59
CA GLU A 25 8.64 4.16 32.30
C GLU A 25 7.46 3.19 32.46
N SER A 26 7.53 2.04 31.77
CA SER A 26 6.59 0.94 31.99
C SER A 26 7.15 0.00 33.06
N THR A 27 6.62 0.12 34.27
CA THR A 27 6.85 -0.79 35.38
C THR A 27 5.96 -2.02 35.21
N MET A 28 6.57 -3.18 34.96
CA MET A 28 5.87 -4.46 34.94
C MET A 28 5.52 -4.92 36.36
N VAL A 29 4.23 -4.87 36.70
CA VAL A 29 3.67 -5.51 37.88
C VAL A 29 3.33 -6.97 37.53
N LYS A 30 4.03 -7.91 38.17
CA LYS A 30 3.71 -9.34 38.14
C LYS A 30 2.47 -9.61 39.01
N GLY A 31 1.36 -10.02 38.38
CA GLY A 31 0.19 -10.59 39.05
C GLY A 31 0.33 -12.11 39.22
N PRO A 32 -0.31 -12.73 40.23
CA PRO A 32 -0.11 -14.13 40.57
C PRO A 32 -0.89 -15.08 39.65
N VAL A 33 -0.28 -16.23 39.43
CA VAL A 33 -0.82 -17.41 38.76
C VAL A 33 -1.95 -17.99 39.62
N ILE A 34 -3.16 -18.09 39.05
CA ILE A 34 -4.28 -18.83 39.64
C ILE A 34 -4.41 -20.14 38.84
N GLU A 35 -4.21 -21.25 39.53
CA GLU A 35 -4.52 -22.60 39.07
C GLU A 35 -6.04 -22.76 38.93
N THR A 36 -6.50 -23.16 37.74
CA THR A 36 -7.90 -23.54 37.53
C THR A 36 -7.98 -25.06 37.46
N GLN A 37 -8.62 -25.64 38.48
CA GLN A 37 -8.99 -27.05 38.52
C GLN A 37 -10.16 -27.33 37.57
N ALA A 38 -10.07 -28.47 36.88
CA ALA A 38 -11.13 -29.01 36.05
C ALA A 38 -12.24 -29.60 36.93
N SER A 39 -13.49 -29.27 36.60
CA SER A 39 -14.66 -30.04 37.02
C SER A 39 -15.60 -30.20 35.84
N GLU A 40 -15.76 -31.44 35.40
CA GLU A 40 -16.86 -31.91 34.58
C GLU A 40 -18.18 -31.66 35.30
N THR A 41 -19.20 -31.17 34.60
CA THR A 41 -20.59 -31.63 34.72
C THR A 41 -21.50 -30.97 33.69
N ALA A 42 -22.51 -31.75 33.28
CA ALA A 42 -23.80 -31.36 32.73
C ALA A 42 -23.87 -30.76 31.31
N SER A 43 -24.30 -31.63 30.40
CA SER A 43 -24.86 -31.32 29.10
C SER A 43 -26.16 -30.53 29.25
N ASP A 44 -26.10 -29.23 28.99
CA ASP A 44 -27.25 -28.38 28.73
C ASP A 44 -27.44 -28.20 27.23
N LYS A 45 -28.68 -28.43 26.78
CA LYS A 45 -29.13 -28.29 25.39
C LYS A 45 -28.98 -26.83 24.96
N LEU A 46 -28.06 -26.59 24.00
CA LEU A 46 -27.95 -25.31 23.31
C LEU A 46 -29.29 -24.93 22.63
N PRO A 47 -29.77 -23.68 22.76
CA PRO A 47 -30.87 -23.16 21.97
C PRO A 47 -30.47 -23.08 20.50
N THR A 48 -31.13 -23.86 19.67
CA THR A 48 -30.94 -23.93 18.22
C THR A 48 -31.35 -22.62 17.53
N CYS A 49 -30.39 -22.03 16.82
CA CYS A 49 -30.49 -21.18 15.62
C CYS A 49 -31.87 -20.57 15.28
N LYS A 50 -32.12 -19.31 15.67
CA LYS A 50 -33.11 -18.42 15.02
C LYS A 50 -32.54 -17.11 14.47
N ALA A 51 -31.25 -16.82 14.71
CA ALA A 51 -30.65 -15.53 14.32
C ALA A 51 -30.33 -15.41 12.81
N ASN A 52 -30.18 -16.52 12.08
CA ASN A 52 -29.74 -16.45 10.67
C ASN A 52 -30.88 -16.08 9.69
N SER A 53 -32.14 -16.22 10.09
CA SER A 53 -33.28 -15.93 9.20
C SER A 53 -33.53 -14.43 9.03
N SER A 54 -33.16 -13.59 10.00
CA SER A 54 -33.41 -12.14 9.94
C SER A 54 -32.38 -11.42 9.06
N LYS A 55 -31.11 -11.84 9.09
CA LYS A 55 -30.05 -11.21 8.29
C LYS A 55 -30.30 -11.37 6.79
N GLY A 56 -30.66 -12.58 6.34
CA GLY A 56 -30.97 -12.82 4.92
C GLY A 56 -32.12 -11.96 4.41
N GLN A 57 -33.21 -11.85 5.20
CA GLN A 57 -34.37 -11.02 4.86
C GLN A 57 -34.00 -9.53 4.75
N LEU A 58 -33.12 -9.04 5.62
CA LEU A 58 -32.65 -7.66 5.59
C LEU A 58 -31.80 -7.37 4.34
N MET A 59 -30.89 -8.29 3.99
CA MET A 59 -30.06 -8.15 2.80
C MET A 59 -30.92 -8.16 1.52
N ASP A 60 -31.86 -9.10 1.41
CA ASP A 60 -32.80 -9.17 0.28
C ASP A 60 -33.63 -7.89 0.16
N LYS A 61 -34.10 -7.35 1.28
CA LYS A 61 -34.81 -6.07 1.32
C LYS A 61 -33.93 -4.93 0.80
N SER A 62 -32.71 -4.82 1.32
CA SER A 62 -31.76 -3.78 0.93
C SER A 62 -31.37 -3.89 -0.55
N MET A 63 -31.15 -5.09 -1.07
CA MET A 63 -30.92 -5.33 -2.50
C MET A 63 -32.11 -4.87 -3.35
N ASN A 64 -33.34 -5.16 -2.92
CA ASN A 64 -34.54 -4.74 -3.65
C ASN A 64 -34.76 -3.22 -3.62
N GLU A 65 -34.35 -2.55 -2.55
CA GLU A 65 -34.37 -1.09 -2.43
C GLU A 65 -33.29 -0.45 -3.30
N ILE A 66 -32.05 -0.97 -3.27
CA ILE A 66 -30.94 -0.49 -4.13
C ILE A 66 -31.24 -0.64 -5.62
N LYS A 67 -31.91 -1.72 -6.05
CA LYS A 67 -32.32 -1.88 -7.45
C LYS A 67 -33.25 -0.76 -7.95
N LYS A 68 -33.92 -0.05 -7.03
CA LYS A 68 -34.81 1.07 -7.34
C LYS A 68 -34.11 2.44 -7.28
N ALA A 69 -32.86 2.49 -6.82
CA ALA A 69 -32.09 3.73 -6.70
C ALA A 69 -32.00 4.46 -8.05
N GLN A 70 -32.19 5.76 -8.01
CA GLN A 70 -32.20 6.64 -9.19
C GLN A 70 -30.95 7.53 -9.23
N LYS A 71 -30.36 7.82 -8.06
CA LYS A 71 -29.17 8.65 -7.91
C LYS A 71 -28.13 7.95 -7.04
N PRO A 72 -26.82 8.24 -7.22
CA PRO A 72 -25.78 7.68 -6.36
C PRO A 72 -26.04 7.89 -4.86
N LYS A 73 -26.58 9.06 -4.49
CA LYS A 73 -26.92 9.40 -3.09
C LYS A 73 -27.94 8.46 -2.45
N ASP A 74 -28.79 7.82 -3.25
CA ASP A 74 -29.76 6.84 -2.74
C ASP A 74 -29.07 5.60 -2.15
N LEU A 75 -27.78 5.37 -2.45
CA LEU A 75 -26.99 4.29 -1.86
C LEU A 75 -26.64 4.54 -0.38
N LEU A 76 -26.56 5.80 0.05
CA LEU A 76 -26.07 6.18 1.39
C LEU A 76 -26.88 5.52 2.51
N VAL A 77 -28.21 5.47 2.39
CA VAL A 77 -29.08 4.88 3.42
C VAL A 77 -28.74 3.43 3.71
N HIS A 78 -28.26 2.69 2.71
CA HIS A 78 -27.87 1.29 2.85
C HIS A 78 -26.41 1.13 3.29
N LEU A 79 -25.51 1.96 2.75
CA LEU A 79 -24.08 1.92 3.12
C LEU A 79 -23.85 2.33 4.58
N PHE A 80 -24.72 3.16 5.15
CA PHE A 80 -24.70 3.53 6.56
C PHE A 80 -25.55 2.64 7.48
N SER A 81 -26.17 1.58 6.95
CA SER A 81 -26.92 0.66 7.79
C SER A 81 -25.98 0.00 8.83
N PRO A 82 -26.30 0.09 10.15
CA PRO A 82 -25.52 -0.57 11.19
C PRO A 82 -25.78 -2.08 11.24
N GLU A 83 -26.84 -2.55 10.57
CA GLU A 83 -27.27 -3.95 10.57
C GLU A 83 -26.56 -4.79 9.49
N LEU A 84 -25.83 -4.14 8.58
CA LEU A 84 -25.10 -4.78 7.48
C LEU A 84 -23.60 -4.78 7.76
N THR A 85 -22.92 -5.88 7.42
CA THR A 85 -21.45 -5.95 7.48
C THR A 85 -20.83 -5.15 6.32
N ASN A 86 -19.52 -4.94 6.36
CA ASN A 86 -18.84 -4.27 5.26
C ASN A 86 -18.91 -5.11 3.97
N GLU A 87 -18.84 -6.43 4.08
CA GLU A 87 -19.00 -7.36 2.95
C GLU A 87 -20.41 -7.25 2.35
N ASP A 88 -21.45 -7.21 3.18
CA ASP A 88 -22.82 -7.00 2.71
C ASP A 88 -22.92 -5.67 1.95
N LYS A 89 -22.31 -4.60 2.46
CA LYS A 89 -22.31 -3.27 1.81
C LYS A 89 -21.52 -3.25 0.50
N GLU A 90 -20.42 -3.99 0.40
CA GLU A 90 -19.67 -4.18 -0.85
C GLU A 90 -20.52 -4.91 -1.89
N ASP A 91 -21.19 -5.99 -1.50
CA ASP A 91 -22.11 -6.72 -2.36
C ASP A 91 -23.23 -5.80 -2.87
N LEU A 92 -23.79 -4.97 -1.99
CA LEU A 92 -24.81 -3.99 -2.37
C LEU A 92 -24.33 -3.01 -3.45
N LEU A 93 -23.08 -2.56 -3.41
CA LEU A 93 -22.48 -1.75 -4.48
C LEU A 93 -22.42 -2.53 -5.79
N HIS A 94 -22.02 -3.80 -5.75
CA HIS A 94 -21.98 -4.65 -6.95
C HIS A 94 -23.36 -4.91 -7.57
N TYR A 95 -24.41 -4.99 -6.76
CA TYR A 95 -25.79 -5.19 -7.24
C TYR A 95 -26.52 -3.90 -7.62
N ALA A 96 -25.92 -2.73 -7.36
CA ALA A 96 -26.55 -1.46 -7.70
C ALA A 96 -26.72 -1.30 -9.21
N PRO A 97 -27.80 -0.64 -9.67
CA PRO A 97 -28.03 -0.44 -11.09
C PRO A 97 -26.86 0.28 -11.78
N ARG A 98 -26.40 -0.26 -12.92
CA ARG A 98 -25.27 0.30 -13.68
C ARG A 98 -25.45 1.77 -14.05
N HIS A 99 -26.67 2.22 -14.31
CA HIS A 99 -26.93 3.63 -14.66
C HIS A 99 -26.50 4.62 -13.57
N LEU A 100 -26.35 4.16 -12.32
CA LEU A 100 -25.82 4.99 -11.24
C LEU A 100 -24.33 5.32 -11.46
N TYR A 101 -23.56 4.38 -12.02
CA TYR A 101 -22.13 4.50 -12.26
C TYR A 101 -21.79 5.18 -13.59
N THR A 102 -22.69 5.11 -14.57
CA THR A 102 -22.55 5.84 -15.83
C THR A 102 -22.47 7.36 -15.62
N ARG A 103 -21.64 8.04 -16.41
CA ARG A 103 -21.39 9.48 -16.29
C ARG A 103 -22.61 10.29 -16.75
N ARG A 104 -23.34 10.86 -15.80
CA ARG A 104 -24.02 12.16 -15.97
C ARG A 104 -23.14 13.22 -15.33
N GLU A 105 -23.09 14.42 -15.90
CA GLU A 105 -22.24 15.53 -15.40
C GLU A 105 -22.42 15.76 -13.89
N ASN A 106 -23.63 15.52 -13.37
CA ASN A 106 -23.98 15.73 -11.97
C ASN A 106 -23.59 14.57 -11.02
N ASN A 107 -23.20 13.39 -11.54
CA ASN A 107 -22.93 12.24 -10.69
C ASN A 107 -21.55 12.33 -9.98
N GLN A 108 -20.62 13.14 -10.50
CA GLN A 108 -19.28 13.24 -9.92
C GLN A 108 -19.35 13.85 -8.51
N GLU A 109 -20.04 14.98 -8.36
CA GLU A 109 -20.23 15.65 -7.07
C GLU A 109 -20.92 14.72 -6.07
N ASP A 110 -21.93 13.98 -6.51
CA ASP A 110 -22.63 13.00 -5.66
C ASP A 110 -21.67 11.92 -5.13
N PHE A 111 -20.79 11.37 -5.98
CA PHE A 111 -19.81 10.37 -5.56
C PHE A 111 -18.72 10.94 -4.64
N GLU A 112 -18.26 12.17 -4.88
CA GLU A 112 -17.29 12.83 -4.00
C GLU A 112 -17.90 13.13 -2.62
N GLU A 113 -19.19 13.49 -2.57
CA GLU A 113 -19.94 13.65 -1.33
C GLU A 113 -20.10 12.31 -0.59
N ILE A 114 -20.43 11.23 -1.30
CA ILE A 114 -20.49 9.88 -0.71
C ILE A 114 -19.13 9.45 -0.17
N GLU A 115 -18.04 9.65 -0.92
CA GLU A 115 -16.68 9.36 -0.47
C GLU A 115 -16.35 10.12 0.83
N ALA A 116 -16.66 11.42 0.88
CA ALA A 116 -16.39 12.25 2.04
C ALA A 116 -17.11 11.70 3.28
N GLN A 117 -18.41 11.40 3.16
CA GLN A 117 -19.21 10.82 4.25
C GLN A 117 -18.68 9.45 4.67
N LEU A 118 -18.38 8.56 3.73
CA LEU A 118 -17.83 7.23 4.03
C LEU A 118 -16.48 7.34 4.74
N THR A 119 -15.60 8.21 4.27
CA THR A 119 -14.26 8.40 4.84
C THR A 119 -14.33 8.99 6.24
N GLU A 120 -15.17 10.01 6.46
CA GLU A 120 -15.39 10.63 7.77
C GLU A 120 -15.92 9.62 8.80
N ALA A 121 -16.77 8.70 8.37
CA ALA A 121 -17.29 7.63 9.20
C ALA A 121 -16.38 6.40 9.34
N GLY A 122 -15.16 6.43 8.79
CA GLY A 122 -14.20 5.32 8.87
C GLY A 122 -14.44 4.16 7.88
N TYR A 123 -15.33 4.34 6.90
CA TYR A 123 -15.64 3.38 5.83
C TYR A 123 -14.84 3.63 4.55
N ALA A 124 -13.55 3.97 4.66
CA ALA A 124 -12.70 4.21 3.49
C ALA A 124 -12.65 3.01 2.53
N ARG A 125 -12.83 1.78 3.05
CA ARG A 125 -12.97 0.54 2.27
C ARG A 125 -14.16 0.56 1.32
N LEU A 126 -15.33 0.98 1.80
CA LEU A 126 -16.51 1.11 0.96
C LEU A 126 -16.33 2.19 -0.10
N ALA A 127 -15.58 3.26 0.20
CA ALA A 127 -15.25 4.28 -0.80
C ALA A 127 -14.39 3.71 -1.94
N LEU A 128 -13.40 2.85 -1.66
CA LEU A 128 -12.66 2.16 -2.73
C LEU A 128 -13.55 1.22 -3.54
N SER A 129 -14.43 0.45 -2.88
CA SER A 129 -15.37 -0.46 -3.56
C SER A 129 -16.35 0.31 -4.44
N LEU A 130 -16.79 1.50 -4.02
CA LEU A 130 -17.59 2.41 -4.84
C LEU A 130 -16.83 2.83 -6.09
N TYR A 131 -15.58 3.28 -5.94
CA TYR A 131 -14.76 3.68 -7.08
C TYR A 131 -14.35 2.52 -7.98
N TRP A 132 -14.25 1.30 -7.46
CA TRP A 132 -14.08 0.09 -8.26
C TRP A 132 -15.28 -0.12 -9.19
N CYS A 133 -16.51 -0.02 -8.67
CA CYS A 133 -17.72 -0.10 -9.49
C CYS A 133 -17.78 1.02 -10.55
N VAL A 134 -17.47 2.26 -10.17
CA VAL A 134 -17.45 3.40 -11.09
C VAL A 134 -16.36 3.25 -12.16
N PHE A 135 -15.18 2.77 -11.77
CA PHE A 135 -14.06 2.56 -12.68
C PHE A 135 -14.46 1.59 -13.79
N TRP A 136 -15.03 0.43 -13.44
CA TRP A 136 -15.35 -0.61 -14.43
C TRP A 136 -16.60 -0.39 -15.26
N ASP A 137 -17.54 0.44 -14.81
CA ASP A 137 -18.75 0.75 -15.57
C ASP A 137 -18.51 1.80 -16.68
N ARG A 138 -17.36 2.49 -16.66
CA ARG A 138 -16.98 3.46 -17.68
C ARG A 138 -16.28 2.81 -18.88
N PRO A 139 -16.40 3.40 -20.09
CA PRO A 139 -15.49 3.09 -21.17
C PRO A 139 -14.06 3.33 -20.68
N GLN A 140 -13.25 2.26 -20.67
CA GLN A 140 -11.84 2.38 -20.36
C GLN A 140 -11.17 3.18 -21.47
N PRO A 141 -10.18 4.04 -21.17
CA PRO A 141 -9.46 4.78 -22.20
C PRO A 141 -8.96 3.83 -23.29
N GLU A 142 -9.22 4.20 -24.56
CA GLU A 142 -8.68 3.48 -25.72
C GLU A 142 -7.16 3.72 -25.77
N GLY A 143 -6.40 2.76 -25.26
CA GLY A 143 -4.94 2.80 -25.27
C GLY A 143 -4.36 1.84 -24.25
N PRO A 144 -3.07 1.49 -24.35
CA PRO A 144 -2.41 0.83 -23.24
C PRO A 144 -2.49 1.80 -22.06
N GLU A 145 -3.10 1.40 -20.94
CA GLU A 145 -3.01 2.12 -19.67
C GLU A 145 -1.58 2.02 -19.12
N SER A 146 -0.64 2.52 -19.91
CA SER A 146 0.80 2.57 -19.62
C SER A 146 1.03 3.28 -18.30
N TRP A 147 0.21 4.27 -17.97
CA TRP A 147 0.33 5.02 -16.73
C TRP A 147 0.04 4.17 -15.48
N ILE A 148 -0.87 3.17 -15.51
CA ILE A 148 -1.05 2.25 -14.35
C ILE A 148 0.20 1.41 -14.17
N LYS A 149 0.66 0.78 -15.26
CA LYS A 149 1.86 -0.04 -15.23
C LYS A 149 3.05 0.78 -14.73
N GLU A 150 3.22 1.99 -15.24
CA GLU A 150 4.29 2.91 -14.83
C GLU A 150 4.18 3.30 -13.34
N LEU A 151 2.98 3.47 -12.77
CA LEU A 151 2.81 3.70 -11.33
C LEU A 151 3.24 2.49 -10.50
N ILE A 152 2.95 1.27 -10.97
CA ILE A 152 3.41 0.02 -10.35
C ILE A 152 4.94 -0.09 -10.44
N GLU A 153 5.51 0.16 -11.62
CA GLU A 153 6.97 0.18 -11.85
C GLU A 153 7.68 1.19 -10.95
N ILE A 154 7.14 2.42 -10.84
CA ILE A 154 7.67 3.46 -9.96
C ILE A 154 7.70 2.97 -8.50
N ASP A 155 6.64 2.29 -8.05
CA ASP A 155 6.58 1.75 -6.70
C ASP A 155 7.57 0.61 -6.46
N ILE A 156 7.71 -0.31 -7.42
CA ILE A 156 8.71 -1.39 -7.39
C ILE A 156 10.12 -0.81 -7.32
N GLU A 157 10.45 0.12 -8.23
CA GLU A 157 11.77 0.75 -8.30
C GLU A 157 12.09 1.50 -7.00
N ARG A 158 11.10 2.17 -6.43
CA ARG A 158 11.24 2.86 -5.15
C ARG A 158 11.55 1.88 -4.02
N ARG A 159 10.79 0.79 -3.91
CA ARG A 159 11.02 -0.26 -2.90
C ARG A 159 12.39 -0.89 -3.08
N TRP A 160 12.81 -1.11 -4.32
CA TRP A 160 14.12 -1.63 -4.65
C TRP A 160 15.24 -0.69 -4.18
N ILE A 161 15.15 0.61 -4.48
CA ILE A 161 16.14 1.60 -4.03
C ILE A 161 16.23 1.62 -2.50
N ALA A 162 15.08 1.65 -1.80
CA ALA A 162 15.06 1.66 -0.34
C ALA A 162 15.72 0.40 0.24
N GLN A 163 15.40 -0.78 -0.30
CA GLN A 163 15.96 -2.05 0.14
C GLN A 163 17.45 -2.18 -0.17
N ARG A 164 17.88 -1.70 -1.34
CA ARG A 164 19.28 -1.67 -1.73
C ARG A 164 20.09 -0.74 -0.81
N LYS A 165 19.55 0.43 -0.46
CA LYS A 165 20.18 1.35 0.51
C LYS A 165 20.36 0.67 1.87
N VAL A 166 19.32 0.02 2.42
CA VAL A 166 19.44 -0.75 3.68
C VAL A 166 20.54 -1.81 3.57
N CYS A 167 20.52 -2.60 2.50
CA CYS A 167 21.50 -3.68 2.30
C CYS A 167 22.93 -3.14 2.24
N ILE A 168 23.17 -2.04 1.52
CA ILE A 168 24.49 -1.39 1.46
C ILE A 168 24.89 -0.82 2.81
N GLN A 169 23.96 -0.20 3.56
CA GLN A 169 24.23 0.34 4.89
C GLN A 169 24.63 -0.77 5.88
N GLU A 170 23.92 -1.91 5.89
CA GLU A 170 24.31 -3.10 6.67
C GLU A 170 25.76 -3.51 6.34
N LYS A 171 26.14 -3.51 5.05
CA LYS A 171 27.49 -3.87 4.62
C LYS A 171 28.55 -2.85 5.02
N VAL A 172 28.25 -1.56 4.91
CA VAL A 172 29.16 -0.49 5.37
C VAL A 172 29.41 -0.62 6.86
N GLN A 173 28.36 -0.83 7.66
CA GLN A 173 28.49 -1.03 9.11
C GLN A 173 29.35 -2.27 9.43
N ASN A 174 29.09 -3.40 8.76
CA ASN A 174 29.88 -4.61 8.97
C ASN A 174 31.36 -4.40 8.60
N LEU A 175 31.65 -3.71 7.50
CA LEU A 175 33.02 -3.40 7.09
C LEU A 175 33.72 -2.44 8.05
N GLN A 176 33.01 -1.46 8.59
CA GLN A 176 33.55 -0.54 9.59
C GLN A 176 33.92 -1.28 10.88
N ILE A 177 33.03 -2.13 11.40
CA ILE A 177 33.29 -2.98 12.57
C ILE A 177 34.48 -3.91 12.30
N SER A 178 34.54 -4.51 11.11
CA SER A 178 35.64 -5.40 10.74
C SER A 178 36.96 -4.65 10.60
N SER A 179 36.93 -3.39 10.14
CA SER A 179 38.10 -2.53 10.00
C SER A 179 38.75 -2.17 11.33
N GLU A 180 37.97 -2.04 12.41
CA GLU A 180 38.49 -1.76 13.76
C GLU A 180 39.28 -2.94 14.33
N LEU A 181 39.11 -4.14 13.75
CA LEU A 181 39.75 -5.39 14.16
C LEU A 181 40.93 -5.80 13.27
N LEU A 182 41.24 -5.03 12.22
CA LEU A 182 42.31 -5.36 11.28
C LEU A 182 43.70 -5.14 11.88
N LEU A 183 44.63 -6.02 11.51
CA LEU A 183 46.03 -6.01 11.97
C LEU A 183 47.05 -5.81 10.82
N SER A 184 46.59 -5.71 9.57
CA SER A 184 47.43 -5.71 8.36
C SER A 184 47.07 -4.58 7.39
N SER A 185 48.09 -3.96 6.79
CA SER A 185 47.94 -2.86 5.83
C SER A 185 47.29 -3.25 4.50
N GLU A 186 47.37 -4.53 4.09
CA GLU A 186 46.74 -5.00 2.84
C GLU A 186 45.22 -5.10 2.98
N ASP A 187 44.76 -5.57 4.15
CA ASP A 187 43.34 -5.66 4.47
C ASP A 187 42.70 -4.28 4.59
N GLU A 188 43.44 -3.29 5.12
CA GLU A 188 43.01 -1.89 5.20
C GLU A 188 42.74 -1.29 3.81
N ALA A 189 43.64 -1.51 2.85
CA ALA A 189 43.48 -0.99 1.48
C ALA A 189 42.25 -1.61 0.78
N LYS A 190 42.03 -2.93 0.97
CA LYS A 190 40.86 -3.63 0.43
C LYS A 190 39.56 -3.11 1.06
N HIS A 191 39.53 -2.95 2.38
CA HIS A 191 38.38 -2.38 3.10
C HIS A 191 38.07 -0.96 2.64
N ALA A 192 39.09 -0.10 2.52
CA ALA A 192 38.93 1.28 2.07
C ALA A 192 38.35 1.35 0.64
N SER A 193 38.80 0.45 -0.25
CA SER A 193 38.29 0.34 -1.62
C SER A 193 36.82 -0.08 -1.64
N GLN A 194 36.44 -1.11 -0.88
CA GLN A 194 35.04 -1.57 -0.79
C GLN A 194 34.12 -0.51 -0.18
N LEU A 195 34.56 0.16 0.88
CA LEU A 195 33.79 1.22 1.53
C LEU A 195 33.57 2.41 0.58
N LYS A 196 34.55 2.74 -0.26
CA LYS A 196 34.40 3.73 -1.32
C LYS A 196 33.33 3.31 -2.34
N ILE A 197 33.37 2.06 -2.82
CA ILE A 197 32.36 1.53 -3.76
C ILE A 197 30.96 1.65 -3.17
N TYR A 198 30.74 1.26 -1.91
CA TYR A 198 29.43 1.37 -1.27
C TYR A 198 28.95 2.81 -1.08
N LYS A 199 29.86 3.74 -0.74
CA LYS A 199 29.52 5.17 -0.66
C LYS A 199 29.14 5.75 -2.02
N ASP A 200 29.83 5.35 -3.09
CA ASP A 200 29.52 5.77 -4.45
C ASP A 200 28.15 5.22 -4.88
N GLN A 201 27.84 3.95 -4.58
CA GLN A 201 26.51 3.36 -4.82
C GLN A 201 25.39 4.07 -4.05
N LEU A 202 25.59 4.40 -2.77
CA LEU A 202 24.60 5.17 -2.00
C LEU A 202 24.34 6.55 -2.60
N THR A 203 25.39 7.20 -3.11
CA THR A 203 25.28 8.50 -3.79
C THR A 203 24.46 8.40 -5.07
N ASP A 204 24.68 7.35 -5.87
CA ASP A 204 23.90 7.09 -7.08
C ASP A 204 22.42 6.80 -6.76
N LEU A 205 22.17 5.93 -5.78
CA LEU A 205 20.82 5.60 -5.32
C LEU A 205 20.04 6.84 -4.85
N ASN A 206 20.71 7.79 -4.18
CA ASN A 206 20.08 9.05 -3.77
C ASN A 206 19.68 9.91 -4.98
N LYS A 207 20.51 9.99 -6.02
CA LYS A 207 20.18 10.70 -7.28
C LYS A 207 18.99 10.03 -7.98
N ARG A 208 19.01 8.70 -8.06
CA ARG A 208 17.93 7.91 -8.67
C ARG A 208 16.62 8.07 -7.90
N GLN A 209 16.66 8.03 -6.58
CA GLN A 209 15.50 8.28 -5.71
C GLN A 209 14.87 9.66 -5.97
N TRP A 210 15.71 10.70 -6.10
CA TRP A 210 15.23 12.05 -6.39
C TRP A 210 14.60 12.14 -7.80
N ALA A 211 15.23 11.55 -8.81
CA ALA A 211 14.67 11.48 -10.16
C ALA A 211 13.32 10.74 -10.17
N LEU A 212 13.23 9.61 -9.47
CA LEU A 212 12.02 8.80 -9.36
C LEU A 212 10.88 9.56 -8.65
N SER A 213 11.20 10.33 -7.61
CA SER A 213 10.20 11.15 -6.90
C SER A 213 9.55 12.18 -7.82
N ARG A 214 10.33 12.79 -8.74
CA ARG A 214 9.78 13.69 -9.76
C ARG A 214 8.97 12.94 -10.81
N LYS A 215 9.45 11.78 -11.27
CA LYS A 215 8.71 10.92 -12.20
C LYS A 215 7.34 10.54 -11.62
N LYS A 216 7.31 10.13 -10.35
CA LYS A 216 6.09 9.83 -9.60
C LYS A 216 5.13 11.01 -9.60
N TRP A 217 5.59 12.18 -9.16
CA TRP A 217 4.77 13.39 -9.12
C TRP A 217 4.14 13.72 -10.49
N THR A 218 4.93 13.65 -11.57
CA THR A 218 4.42 13.88 -12.93
C THR A 218 3.36 12.85 -13.33
N LYS A 219 3.55 11.57 -12.99
CA LYS A 219 2.63 10.50 -13.37
C LYS A 219 1.35 10.48 -12.55
N GLU A 220 1.41 10.82 -11.27
CA GLU A 220 0.21 11.04 -10.45
C GLU A 220 -0.62 12.20 -11.01
N GLY A 221 0.02 13.26 -11.50
CA GLY A 221 -0.65 14.38 -12.15
C GLY A 221 -1.20 14.10 -13.56
N SER A 222 -0.82 12.98 -14.17
CA SER A 222 -1.29 12.56 -15.51
C SER A 222 -2.31 11.42 -15.46
N ILE A 223 -2.92 11.15 -14.31
CA ILE A 223 -4.00 10.16 -14.20
C ILE A 223 -5.26 10.75 -14.84
N ASP A 224 -5.62 10.25 -16.01
CA ASP A 224 -6.78 10.74 -16.76
C ASP A 224 -8.12 10.21 -16.19
N SER A 225 -8.09 9.06 -15.52
CA SER A 225 -9.28 8.46 -14.92
C SER A 225 -9.58 9.07 -13.55
N TRP A 226 -10.65 9.86 -13.44
CA TRP A 226 -11.07 10.48 -12.19
C TRP A 226 -11.33 9.45 -11.08
N SER A 227 -12.10 8.38 -11.35
CA SER A 227 -12.41 7.36 -10.34
C SER A 227 -11.15 6.62 -9.89
N PHE A 228 -10.25 6.31 -10.81
CA PHE A 228 -8.95 5.75 -10.46
C PHE A 228 -8.14 6.71 -9.59
N GLY A 229 -8.02 7.98 -9.97
CA GLY A 229 -7.24 8.96 -9.23
C GLY A 229 -7.73 9.11 -7.79
N ARG A 230 -9.06 9.15 -7.59
CA ARG A 230 -9.67 9.15 -6.25
C ARG A 230 -9.33 7.88 -5.47
N ALA A 231 -9.56 6.70 -6.06
CA ALA A 231 -9.25 5.42 -5.44
C ALA A 231 -7.77 5.32 -5.05
N TYR A 232 -6.86 5.65 -5.98
CA TYR A 232 -5.43 5.69 -5.75
C TYR A 232 -5.06 6.60 -4.56
N HIS A 233 -5.61 7.82 -4.49
CA HIS A 233 -5.33 8.72 -3.38
C HIS A 233 -5.88 8.24 -2.04
N ILE A 234 -7.10 7.68 -2.00
CA ILE A 234 -7.67 7.07 -0.79
C ILE A 234 -6.76 5.92 -0.32
N GLN A 235 -6.40 5.04 -1.24
CA GLN A 235 -5.53 3.90 -0.99
C GLN A 235 -4.18 4.35 -0.41
N ARG A 236 -3.51 5.34 -1.02
CA ARG A 236 -2.20 5.82 -0.57
C ARG A 236 -2.22 6.61 0.74
N LYS A 237 -3.37 7.08 1.21
CA LYS A 237 -3.52 7.67 2.56
C LYS A 237 -3.43 6.60 3.66
N ASN A 238 -3.75 5.34 3.36
CA ASN A 238 -3.57 4.25 4.30
C ASN A 238 -2.09 3.87 4.38
N PRO A 239 -1.40 4.00 5.52
CA PRO A 239 0.02 3.64 5.64
C PRO A 239 0.29 2.15 5.40
N ASP A 240 -0.72 1.28 5.53
CA ASP A 240 -0.62 -0.16 5.36
C ASP A 240 -1.24 -0.65 4.03
N TRP A 241 -1.44 0.24 3.05
CA TRP A 241 -1.98 -0.10 1.71
C TRP A 241 -1.24 -1.26 1.03
N TYR A 242 0.07 -1.32 1.24
CA TYR A 242 0.94 -2.34 0.66
C TYR A 242 0.73 -3.71 1.30
N LEU A 243 0.04 -3.82 2.43
CA LEU A 243 -0.31 -5.08 3.10
C LEU A 243 -1.68 -5.62 2.66
N SER A 244 -2.24 -5.13 1.55
CA SER A 244 -3.45 -5.71 0.99
C SER A 244 -3.23 -7.16 0.57
N ASP A 245 -4.26 -8.00 0.76
CA ASP A 245 -4.20 -9.44 0.47
C ASP A 245 -3.61 -9.75 -0.92
N PRO A 246 -3.97 -9.03 -2.01
CA PRO A 246 -3.40 -9.29 -3.33
C PRO A 246 -1.88 -9.09 -3.39
N LEU A 247 -1.36 -8.06 -2.71
CA LEU A 247 0.07 -7.74 -2.71
C LEU A 247 0.87 -8.67 -1.80
N VAL A 248 0.27 -9.09 -0.68
CA VAL A 248 0.85 -10.12 0.20
C VAL A 248 0.96 -11.45 -0.55
N ALA A 249 -0.11 -11.83 -1.26
CA ALA A 249 -0.15 -13.04 -2.08
C ALA A 249 0.87 -12.99 -3.24
N ASP A 250 0.99 -11.86 -3.93
CA ASP A 250 2.03 -11.66 -4.96
C ASP A 250 3.44 -11.85 -4.38
N CYS A 251 3.73 -11.19 -3.25
CA CYS A 251 5.02 -11.30 -2.60
C CYS A 251 5.34 -12.74 -2.19
N ALA A 252 4.35 -13.47 -1.64
CA ALA A 252 4.50 -14.88 -1.28
C ALA A 252 4.69 -15.77 -2.51
N GLY A 253 3.92 -15.55 -3.58
CA GLY A 253 3.99 -16.31 -4.84
C GLY A 253 5.34 -16.19 -5.55
N ARG A 254 6.00 -15.02 -5.45
CA ARG A 254 7.38 -14.80 -5.94
C ARG A 254 8.47 -15.34 -5.01
N GLY A 255 8.11 -16.08 -3.96
CA GLY A 255 9.03 -16.65 -2.98
C GLY A 255 9.63 -15.61 -2.01
N GLY A 256 8.94 -14.48 -1.82
CA GLY A 256 9.37 -13.37 -0.99
C GLY A 256 9.18 -13.56 0.51
N CYS A 257 9.49 -12.51 1.29
CA CYS A 257 9.41 -12.50 2.75
C CYS A 257 8.01 -12.88 3.30
N CYS A 258 6.92 -12.53 2.61
CA CYS A 258 5.55 -12.84 3.06
C CYS A 258 5.28 -14.36 3.09
N GLY A 259 5.83 -15.12 2.14
CA GLY A 259 5.73 -16.60 2.17
C GLY A 259 6.64 -17.26 3.20
N LYS A 260 7.68 -16.54 3.67
CA LYS A 260 8.67 -17.03 4.65
C LYS A 260 8.34 -16.67 6.10
N GLY A 261 7.46 -15.70 6.32
CA GLY A 261 7.07 -15.25 7.67
C GLY A 261 8.17 -14.49 8.44
N CYS A 262 9.19 -13.93 7.79
CA CYS A 262 10.27 -13.22 8.50
C CYS A 262 9.88 -11.81 8.99
N GLY A 263 8.70 -11.32 8.62
CA GLY A 263 8.17 -10.00 9.02
C GLY A 263 8.86 -8.80 8.36
N CYS A 264 9.75 -9.01 7.38
CA CYS A 264 10.51 -7.93 6.74
C CYS A 264 9.61 -6.92 6.00
N CYS A 265 8.45 -7.35 5.52
CA CYS A 265 7.53 -6.51 4.75
C CYS A 265 6.72 -5.56 5.64
N GLU A 266 6.38 -5.97 6.86
CA GLU A 266 5.55 -5.19 7.79
C GLU A 266 6.33 -4.08 8.50
N ARG A 267 7.65 -4.24 8.61
CA ARG A 267 8.51 -3.29 9.33
C ARG A 267 8.90 -2.11 8.42
N PRO A 268 8.87 -0.87 8.93
CA PRO A 268 9.50 0.25 8.27
C PRO A 268 10.98 -0.04 8.06
N ARG A 269 11.52 0.38 6.91
CA ARG A 269 12.96 0.33 6.68
C ARG A 269 13.54 1.67 7.10
N THR A 270 14.36 1.68 8.14
CA THR A 270 15.07 2.88 8.57
C THR A 270 16.21 3.12 7.59
N VAL A 271 16.11 4.20 6.81
CA VAL A 271 17.14 4.59 5.86
C VAL A 271 17.33 6.10 5.98
N ASP A 272 18.57 6.53 6.19
CA ASP A 272 18.94 7.95 6.22
C ASP A 272 18.48 8.65 4.92
N GLY A 273 17.82 9.80 5.09
CA GLY A 273 17.24 10.58 3.98
C GLY A 273 15.90 10.07 3.45
N LEU A 274 15.24 9.13 4.14
CA LEU A 274 13.85 8.69 3.89
C LEU A 274 13.01 8.88 5.17
N GLU A 275 13.05 10.10 5.71
CA GLU A 275 12.56 10.44 7.07
C GLU A 275 11.04 10.32 7.26
N ASP A 276 10.25 10.18 6.21
CA ASP A 276 8.78 10.14 6.34
C ASP A 276 8.21 8.78 6.80
N GLY A 277 9.04 7.73 6.94
CA GLY A 277 8.74 6.42 7.53
C GLY A 277 7.62 5.58 6.87
N THR A 278 6.80 6.22 6.05
CA THR A 278 5.69 5.67 5.27
C THR A 278 6.18 5.22 3.91
N ASN A 279 7.21 5.89 3.38
CA ASN A 279 7.76 5.61 2.06
C ASN A 279 8.83 4.52 2.01
N THR A 280 9.14 3.91 3.15
CA THR A 280 10.14 2.84 3.28
C THR A 280 9.50 1.47 3.55
N ARG A 281 8.18 1.43 3.69
CA ARG A 281 7.39 0.20 3.84
C ARG A 281 7.10 -0.44 2.48
N GLY A 282 6.87 -1.75 2.47
CA GLY A 282 6.53 -2.47 1.24
C GLY A 282 7.11 -3.89 1.15
N HIS A 283 6.63 -4.63 0.16
CA HIS A 283 7.09 -5.98 -0.14
C HIS A 283 8.52 -6.04 -0.66
N CYS A 284 9.19 -7.17 -0.41
CA CYS A 284 10.55 -7.39 -0.87
C CYS A 284 10.64 -7.32 -2.40
N THR A 285 11.76 -6.79 -2.86
CA THR A 285 12.26 -6.88 -4.22
C THR A 285 13.51 -7.77 -4.20
N THR A 286 14.15 -7.93 -5.37
CA THR A 286 15.45 -8.59 -5.47
C THR A 286 16.55 -7.93 -4.62
N ALA A 287 16.39 -6.67 -4.20
CA ALA A 287 17.34 -5.96 -3.34
C ALA A 287 17.16 -6.21 -1.83
N CYS A 288 16.19 -7.01 -1.41
CA CYS A 288 15.93 -7.27 0.01
C CYS A 288 17.08 -8.08 0.65
N SER A 289 17.75 -7.53 1.67
CA SER A 289 18.84 -8.20 2.38
C SER A 289 18.44 -9.58 2.94
N CYS A 290 17.22 -9.71 3.47
CA CYS A 290 16.68 -10.99 3.92
C CYS A 290 16.54 -12.02 2.79
N CYS A 291 16.03 -11.61 1.62
CA CYS A 291 15.85 -12.50 0.48
C CYS A 291 17.20 -12.89 -0.12
N LEU A 292 18.16 -11.96 -0.21
CA LEU A 292 19.52 -12.23 -0.68
C LEU A 292 20.22 -13.28 0.21
N LYS A 293 20.20 -13.08 1.53
CA LYS A 293 20.75 -14.04 2.51
C LYS A 293 20.08 -15.41 2.39
N ALA A 294 18.75 -15.45 2.27
CA ALA A 294 18.01 -16.70 2.10
C ALA A 294 18.33 -17.44 0.78
N ARG A 295 18.90 -16.75 -0.20
CA ARG A 295 19.36 -17.32 -1.48
C ARG A 295 20.87 -17.59 -1.51
N GLY A 296 21.60 -17.33 -0.41
CA GLY A 296 23.06 -17.48 -0.35
C GLY A 296 23.82 -16.43 -1.16
N ILE A 297 23.22 -15.28 -1.44
CA ILE A 297 23.86 -14.18 -2.18
C ILE A 297 24.51 -13.24 -1.17
N GLU A 298 25.83 -13.34 -1.04
CA GLU A 298 26.62 -12.54 -0.08
C GLU A 298 27.21 -11.28 -0.71
N GLU A 299 27.61 -11.34 -1.98
CA GLU A 299 28.17 -10.20 -2.69
C GLU A 299 27.07 -9.44 -3.41
N LEU A 300 27.13 -8.12 -3.28
CA LEU A 300 26.35 -7.27 -4.16
C LEU A 300 27.28 -7.02 -5.31
N ASP A 301 27.06 -7.69 -6.44
CA ASP A 301 27.81 -7.39 -7.65
C ASP A 301 27.73 -5.88 -7.91
N GLY A 302 28.70 -5.36 -8.67
CA GLY A 302 28.73 -3.99 -9.20
C GLY A 302 27.60 -3.78 -10.22
N ASP A 303 26.39 -4.10 -9.78
CA ASP A 303 25.11 -4.12 -10.45
C ASP A 303 25.02 -2.85 -11.27
N ASN A 304 24.84 -3.06 -12.57
CA ASN A 304 24.64 -2.08 -13.62
C ASN A 304 23.39 -1.21 -13.40
N GLY A 305 22.67 -1.41 -12.29
CA GLY A 305 21.46 -0.68 -11.93
C GLY A 305 20.20 -1.31 -12.53
N GLU A 306 20.30 -2.56 -12.98
CA GLU A 306 19.22 -3.32 -13.59
C GLU A 306 18.27 -3.84 -12.50
N ILE A 307 17.01 -3.43 -12.58
CA ILE A 307 15.99 -3.86 -11.61
C ILE A 307 15.25 -5.03 -12.23
N ILE A 308 15.71 -6.25 -11.92
CA ILE A 308 15.10 -7.51 -12.39
C ILE A 308 13.59 -7.53 -12.11
N ASP A 309 13.16 -7.00 -10.95
CA ASP A 309 11.74 -6.93 -10.59
C ASP A 309 10.88 -6.16 -11.60
N LEU A 310 11.44 -5.21 -12.36
CA LEU A 310 10.73 -4.48 -13.42
C LEU A 310 10.64 -5.28 -14.71
N GLN A 311 11.61 -6.14 -14.98
CA GLN A 311 11.63 -7.00 -16.17
C GLN A 311 10.68 -8.18 -16.02
N GLU A 312 10.62 -8.72 -14.81
CA GLU A 312 9.70 -9.79 -14.43
C GLU A 312 8.27 -9.28 -14.19
N LEU A 313 8.04 -7.96 -14.18
CA LEU A 313 6.71 -7.38 -14.04
C LEU A 313 5.85 -7.68 -15.27
N TYR A 314 4.97 -8.67 -15.12
CA TYR A 314 3.88 -8.91 -16.04
C TYR A 314 2.64 -8.12 -15.58
N PHE A 315 2.26 -7.11 -16.37
CA PHE A 315 1.03 -6.38 -16.15
C PHE A 315 0.42 -6.01 -17.51
N GLU A 316 -0.76 -6.53 -17.79
CA GLU A 316 -1.53 -6.27 -18.99
C GLU A 316 -2.91 -5.72 -18.63
N TYR A 317 -3.14 -4.47 -18.99
CA TYR A 317 -4.43 -3.85 -18.74
C TYR A 317 -5.46 -4.22 -19.82
N LYS A 318 -6.60 -4.77 -19.38
CA LYS A 318 -7.76 -5.16 -20.20
C LYS A 318 -9.05 -4.96 -19.40
N SER A 319 -10.20 -5.15 -20.02
CA SER A 319 -11.47 -5.23 -19.28
C SER A 319 -11.45 -6.41 -18.28
N PRO A 320 -12.23 -6.39 -17.18
CA PRO A 320 -12.11 -7.37 -16.10
C PRO A 320 -12.22 -8.82 -16.55
N GLY A 321 -13.09 -9.12 -17.53
CA GLY A 321 -13.27 -10.48 -18.06
C GLY A 321 -12.18 -10.94 -19.04
N LEU A 322 -11.29 -10.04 -19.45
CA LEU A 322 -10.18 -10.31 -20.39
C LEU A 322 -8.80 -10.09 -19.76
N MET A 323 -8.74 -9.45 -18.59
CA MET A 323 -7.52 -9.25 -17.83
C MET A 323 -7.05 -10.58 -17.25
N ASP A 324 -5.74 -10.84 -17.30
CA ASP A 324 -5.20 -12.01 -16.64
C ASP A 324 -5.37 -11.88 -15.11
N PRO A 325 -5.52 -13.00 -14.37
CA PRO A 325 -5.75 -12.95 -12.93
C PRO A 325 -4.66 -12.21 -12.16
N HIS A 326 -3.40 -12.25 -12.61
CA HIS A 326 -2.30 -11.61 -11.91
C HIS A 326 -2.35 -10.08 -12.03
N SER A 327 -2.54 -9.55 -13.25
CA SER A 327 -2.73 -8.11 -13.47
C SER A 327 -3.96 -7.58 -12.73
N PHE A 328 -5.03 -8.38 -12.67
CA PHE A 328 -6.24 -8.01 -11.94
C PHE A 328 -5.99 -7.85 -10.44
N GLU A 329 -5.30 -8.82 -9.83
CA GLU A 329 -4.92 -8.76 -8.42
C GLU A 329 -3.92 -7.63 -8.14
N LEU A 330 -2.96 -7.38 -9.04
CA LEU A 330 -2.06 -6.23 -8.92
C LEU A 330 -2.83 -4.90 -8.95
N LEU A 331 -3.73 -4.71 -9.92
CA LEU A 331 -4.55 -3.50 -10.02
C LEU A 331 -5.38 -3.29 -8.74
N LYS A 332 -6.02 -4.38 -8.27
CA LYS A 332 -6.79 -4.37 -7.04
C LYS A 332 -5.92 -3.98 -5.84
N GLY A 333 -4.78 -4.62 -5.65
CA GLY A 333 -3.85 -4.35 -4.55
C GLY A 333 -3.28 -2.93 -4.54
N TYR A 334 -2.93 -2.41 -5.73
CA TYR A 334 -2.29 -1.11 -5.88
C TYR A 334 -3.24 0.09 -5.73
N VAL A 335 -4.55 -0.12 -5.93
CA VAL A 335 -5.50 0.99 -6.12
C VAL A 335 -6.81 0.82 -5.36
N PHE A 336 -7.31 -0.40 -5.18
CA PHE A 336 -8.69 -0.67 -4.76
C PHE A 336 -8.83 -1.62 -3.56
N ALA A 337 -7.75 -2.02 -2.89
CA ALA A 337 -7.78 -3.01 -1.80
C ALA A 337 -7.30 -2.45 -0.46
N PHE A 338 -8.03 -2.67 0.62
CA PHE A 338 -7.48 -2.41 1.95
C PHE A 338 -6.57 -3.55 2.44
N GLY A 339 -5.59 -3.19 3.29
CA GLY A 339 -4.92 -4.15 4.15
C GLY A 339 -5.92 -4.85 5.06
N SER A 340 -5.86 -6.17 5.15
CA SER A 340 -6.57 -6.95 6.16
C SER A 340 -5.81 -6.80 7.48
N LYS A 341 -6.26 -5.90 8.35
CA LYS A 341 -5.83 -5.88 9.75
C LYS A 341 -7.04 -5.92 10.66
#